data_AF-A0A066PQ66-F1
#
_entry.id   AF-A0A066PQ66-F1
#
_cell.length_a   1.000
_cell.length_b   1.000
_cell.length_c   1.000
_cell.angle_alpha   90.00
_cell.angle_beta   90.00
_cell.angle_gamma   90.00
#
_symmetry.space_group_name_H-M   'P 1'
#
loop_
_entity.id
_entity.type
_entity.pdbx_description
1 polymer ?
#
loop_
_entity_poly.entity_id
_entity_poly.type
_entity_poly.pdbx_seq_one_letter_code
_entity_poly.pdbx_strand_id
1 'polypeptide(L)'
;MKTRRDRLRRSRAADNRARGAATLSCIAPEHLQAVRAALNLFVNIEIRESFRSMPLSHAESRQLLHLRDIAIRGYLRADGLVDIEAHMKDTKTYSFGNHDRGRINAGEALHGMGLRLTIDDKLTVVRAEAAMDDTPHAICPGVAPNFAALAGLTIGKGFLKGAMERVGGTAGCTHLRELLQQVATTAIQTMFSIRAHKSAREGGTTEDRWDIPSALLNSCHAYNEQGPLVAKVRARAEERRREAEAAAE
;
A
#
# COMPACT_ATOMS: atom_id res chain seq x y z
N MET A 1 -6.53 8.92 54.41
CA MET A 1 -5.17 8.56 54.89
C MET A 1 -4.39 7.91 53.76
N LYS A 2 -3.38 8.58 53.17
CA LYS A 2 -2.60 8.01 52.04
C LYS A 2 -1.57 7.01 52.56
N THR A 3 -1.54 5.82 51.97
CA THR A 3 -0.77 4.68 52.49
C THR A 3 0.74 4.84 52.26
N ARG A 4 1.56 4.14 53.04
CA ARG A 4 3.04 4.19 52.97
C ARG A 4 3.58 3.80 51.57
N ARG A 5 2.81 3.02 50.78
CA ARG A 5 3.09 2.68 49.38
C ARG A 5 2.91 3.86 48.41
N ASP A 6 1.97 4.76 48.66
CA ASP A 6 1.71 5.94 47.81
C ASP A 6 2.82 7.00 47.90
N ARG A 7 3.51 7.09 49.04
CA ARG A 7 4.68 7.97 49.20
C ARG A 7 5.91 7.46 48.44
N LEU A 8 6.14 6.14 48.41
CA LEU A 8 7.27 5.52 47.71
C LEU A 8 7.14 5.57 46.18
N ARG A 9 5.92 5.54 45.62
CA ARG A 9 5.69 5.72 44.17
C ARG A 9 5.91 7.17 43.72
N ARG A 10 5.58 8.15 44.56
CA ARG A 10 5.79 9.58 44.24
C ARG A 10 7.26 9.99 44.28
N SER A 11 8.08 9.41 45.17
CA SER A 11 9.52 9.74 45.22
C SER A 11 10.28 9.22 44.00
N ARG A 12 9.95 8.01 43.49
CA ARG A 12 10.55 7.47 42.25
C ARG A 12 10.17 8.26 40.98
N ALA A 13 8.96 8.83 40.93
CA ALA A 13 8.53 9.65 39.80
C ALA A 13 9.17 11.05 39.78
N ALA A 14 9.50 11.61 40.96
CA ALA A 14 10.22 12.86 41.09
C ALA A 14 11.71 12.69 40.70
N ASP A 15 12.34 11.59 41.10
CA ASP A 15 13.74 11.27 40.76
C ASP A 15 13.96 11.06 39.24
N ASN A 16 13.00 10.44 38.55
CA ASN A 16 13.08 10.27 37.08
C ASN A 16 12.84 11.57 36.30
N ARG A 17 12.11 12.55 36.86
CA ARG A 17 11.97 13.89 36.24
C ARG A 17 13.24 14.74 36.42
N ALA A 18 13.94 14.60 37.54
CA ALA A 18 15.21 15.30 37.76
C ALA A 18 16.35 14.75 36.89
N ARG A 19 16.37 13.43 36.61
CA ARG A 19 17.38 12.79 35.74
C ARG A 19 17.19 13.05 34.24
N GLY A 20 15.97 13.37 33.79
CA GLY A 20 15.70 13.78 32.40
C GLY A 20 15.98 15.25 32.10
N ALA A 21 16.04 16.11 33.11
CA ALA A 21 16.31 17.54 32.95
C ALA A 21 17.82 17.86 32.88
N ALA A 22 18.68 16.99 33.41
CA ALA A 22 20.13 17.21 33.47
C ALA A 22 20.91 16.72 32.22
N THR A 23 20.26 16.04 31.26
CA THR A 23 20.91 15.54 30.04
C THR A 23 20.64 16.39 28.79
N LEU A 24 19.92 17.50 28.91
CA LEU A 24 19.61 18.43 27.81
C LEU A 24 20.47 19.71 27.80
N SER A 25 21.46 19.82 28.71
CA SER A 25 22.31 21.01 28.85
C SER A 25 23.59 21.00 28.00
N CYS A 26 23.83 19.98 27.17
CA CYS A 26 25.09 19.85 26.42
C CYS A 26 24.92 19.65 24.92
N ILE A 27 23.77 20.02 24.35
CA ILE A 27 23.56 19.97 22.90
C ILE A 27 23.97 21.33 22.33
N ALA A 28 25.05 21.37 21.55
CA ALA A 28 25.50 22.60 20.89
C ALA A 28 24.38 23.18 19.99
N PRO A 29 24.30 24.51 19.82
CA PRO A 29 23.17 25.18 19.14
C PRO A 29 22.90 24.64 17.72
N GLU A 30 23.93 24.20 17.02
CA GLU A 30 23.85 23.57 15.69
C GLU A 30 23.07 22.23 15.68
N HIS A 31 23.11 21.45 16.76
CA HIS A 31 22.36 20.20 16.86
C HIS A 31 20.88 20.45 17.21
N LEU A 32 20.55 21.55 17.87
CA LEU A 32 19.16 21.97 18.10
C LEU A 32 18.48 22.42 16.78
N GLN A 33 19.27 23.00 15.87
CA GLN A 33 18.82 23.39 14.54
C GLN A 33 18.61 22.19 13.64
N ALA A 34 19.44 21.15 13.73
CA ALA A 34 19.26 19.87 13.04
C ALA A 34 18.02 19.09 13.55
N VAL A 35 17.78 19.06 14.86
CA VAL A 35 16.59 18.42 15.44
C VAL A 35 15.31 19.21 15.13
N ARG A 36 15.36 20.55 15.10
CA ARG A 36 14.25 21.39 14.61
C ARG A 36 14.02 21.25 13.11
N ALA A 37 15.07 21.13 12.31
CA ALA A 37 14.95 20.87 10.87
C ALA A 37 14.37 19.47 10.61
N ALA A 38 14.77 18.45 11.38
CA ALA A 38 14.21 17.11 11.31
C ALA A 38 12.76 17.07 11.80
N LEU A 39 12.39 17.75 12.90
CA LEU A 39 11.00 17.89 13.32
C LEU A 39 10.17 18.70 12.31
N ASN A 40 10.72 19.77 11.72
CA ASN A 40 10.05 20.51 10.65
C ASN A 40 9.93 19.68 9.36
N LEU A 41 10.84 18.73 9.10
CA LEU A 41 10.72 17.78 8.01
C LEU A 41 9.65 16.71 8.31
N PHE A 42 9.55 16.25 9.56
CA PHE A 42 8.53 15.29 10.01
C PHE A 42 7.13 15.90 10.13
N VAL A 43 7.02 17.19 10.46
CA VAL A 43 5.74 17.92 10.57
C VAL A 43 5.29 18.48 9.20
N ASN A 44 6.21 18.80 8.27
CA ASN A 44 5.83 19.22 6.91
C ASN A 44 5.56 18.04 5.94
N ILE A 45 5.68 16.79 6.40
CA ILE A 45 5.14 15.59 5.71
C ILE A 45 3.65 15.39 6.05
N GLU A 46 3.02 16.30 6.81
CA GLU A 46 1.56 16.48 6.68
C GLU A 46 1.26 17.21 5.37
N ILE A 47 1.15 16.43 4.30
CA ILE A 47 0.18 16.61 3.20
C ILE A 47 -0.09 18.09 2.86
N ARG A 48 0.94 18.80 2.39
CA ARG A 48 0.71 19.88 1.42
C ARG A 48 0.48 19.21 0.07
N GLU A 49 -0.67 18.56 -0.06
CA GLU A 49 -1.17 18.06 -1.33
C GLU A 49 -1.37 19.26 -2.24
N SER A 50 -0.33 19.58 -3.00
CA SER A 50 -0.48 20.23 -4.28
C SER A 50 -1.08 19.20 -5.25
N PHE A 51 -2.29 18.71 -4.94
CA PHE A 51 -3.12 18.05 -5.93
C PHE A 51 -3.26 19.06 -7.07
N ARG A 52 -2.65 18.75 -8.22
CA ARG A 52 -3.03 19.42 -9.47
C ARG A 52 -4.55 19.35 -9.54
N SER A 53 -5.21 20.48 -9.79
CA SER A 53 -6.65 20.52 -10.01
C SER A 53 -7.07 19.35 -10.93
N MET A 54 -8.07 18.56 -10.54
CA MET A 54 -8.50 17.38 -11.30
C MET A 54 -8.71 17.76 -12.78
N PRO A 55 -8.05 17.08 -13.75
CA PRO A 55 -8.07 17.47 -15.16
C PRO A 55 -9.34 16.95 -15.87
N LEU A 56 -10.49 17.09 -15.23
CA LEU A 56 -11.81 16.78 -15.79
C LEU A 56 -12.55 18.09 -16.07
N SER A 57 -13.67 18.01 -16.80
CA SER A 57 -14.56 19.16 -16.96
C SER A 57 -14.98 19.73 -15.61
N HIS A 58 -15.33 21.02 -15.59
CA HIS A 58 -15.85 21.65 -14.38
C HIS A 58 -17.07 20.87 -13.89
N ALA A 59 -17.12 20.62 -12.59
CA ALA A 59 -18.22 19.90 -11.99
C ALA A 59 -19.40 20.83 -11.69
N GLU A 60 -20.60 20.28 -11.78
CA GLU A 60 -21.78 20.94 -11.21
C GLU A 60 -21.68 21.09 -9.68
N SER A 61 -22.48 22.00 -9.13
CA SER A 61 -22.60 22.17 -7.68
C SER A 61 -23.03 20.86 -7.02
N ARG A 62 -22.33 20.48 -5.94
CA ARG A 62 -22.47 19.17 -5.29
C ARG A 62 -22.05 19.21 -3.83
N GLN A 63 -22.53 18.25 -3.05
CA GLN A 63 -22.15 18.04 -1.67
C GLN A 63 -21.33 16.75 -1.53
N LEU A 64 -20.25 16.78 -0.75
CA LEU A 64 -19.52 15.59 -0.38
C LEU A 64 -20.35 14.75 0.60
N LEU A 65 -20.62 13.49 0.27
CA LEU A 65 -21.44 12.57 1.08
C LEU A 65 -20.67 11.38 1.64
N HIS A 66 -19.68 10.91 0.89
CA HIS A 66 -18.96 9.68 1.18
C HIS A 66 -17.50 9.85 0.79
N LEU A 67 -16.61 9.37 1.65
CA LEU A 67 -15.18 9.30 1.39
C LEU A 67 -14.77 7.83 1.48
N ARG A 68 -13.96 7.40 0.52
CA ARG A 68 -13.32 6.10 0.50
C ARG A 68 -11.85 6.31 0.20
N ASP A 69 -11.03 6.12 1.23
CA ASP A 69 -9.59 6.26 1.15
C ASP A 69 -8.96 4.88 1.08
N ILE A 70 -8.20 4.61 0.02
CA ILE A 70 -7.49 3.34 -0.16
C ILE A 70 -6.00 3.65 -0.30
N ALA A 71 -5.19 3.03 0.56
CA ALA A 71 -3.74 3.09 0.49
C ALA A 71 -3.19 1.67 0.30
N ILE A 72 -2.41 1.45 -0.77
CA ILE A 72 -1.78 0.16 -1.06
C ILE A 72 -0.28 0.38 -1.18
N ARG A 73 0.51 -0.43 -0.46
CA ARG A 73 1.95 -0.28 -0.35
C ARG A 73 2.63 -1.62 -0.62
N GLY A 74 3.75 -1.60 -1.35
CA GLY A 74 4.57 -2.76 -1.61
C GLY A 74 5.90 -2.68 -0.85
N TYR A 75 6.28 -3.79 -0.21
CA TYR A 75 7.47 -3.89 0.64
C TYR A 75 8.30 -5.12 0.26
N LEU A 76 9.58 -4.91 -0.07
CA LEU A 76 10.54 -6.01 -0.16
C LEU A 76 11.01 -6.38 1.24
N ARG A 77 10.85 -7.65 1.63
CA ARG A 77 11.26 -8.18 2.93
C ARG A 77 12.72 -8.63 2.91
N ALA A 78 13.31 -8.75 4.09
CA ALA A 78 14.68 -9.23 4.27
C ALA A 78 14.86 -10.71 3.83
N ASP A 79 13.80 -11.50 3.83
CA ASP A 79 13.79 -12.91 3.38
C ASP A 79 13.54 -13.07 1.86
N GLY A 80 13.47 -11.95 1.12
CA GLY A 80 13.26 -11.95 -0.33
C GLY A 80 11.81 -12.07 -0.77
N LEU A 81 10.86 -12.26 0.15
CA LEU A 81 9.43 -12.18 -0.16
C LEU A 81 8.97 -10.73 -0.27
N VAL A 82 7.79 -10.52 -0.83
CA VAL A 82 7.20 -9.17 -0.98
C VAL A 82 5.86 -9.12 -0.28
N ASP A 83 5.67 -8.15 0.61
CA ASP A 83 4.37 -7.87 1.21
C ASP A 83 3.67 -6.74 0.45
N ILE A 84 2.42 -6.96 0.07
CA ILE A 84 1.51 -5.94 -0.46
C ILE A 84 0.42 -5.70 0.56
N GLU A 85 0.42 -4.50 1.15
CA GLU A 85 -0.49 -4.11 2.21
C GLU A 85 -1.51 -3.10 1.68
N ALA A 86 -2.79 -3.46 1.71
CA ALA A 86 -3.90 -2.57 1.43
C ALA A 86 -4.61 -2.19 2.72
N HIS A 87 -4.88 -0.90 2.87
CA HIS A 87 -5.74 -0.34 3.91
C HIS A 87 -6.86 0.47 3.26
N MET A 88 -8.09 0.24 3.69
CA MET A 88 -9.27 0.95 3.21
C MET A 88 -10.01 1.58 4.39
N LYS A 89 -10.38 2.85 4.23
CA LYS A 89 -11.21 3.58 5.18
C LYS A 89 -12.37 4.25 4.48
N ASP A 90 -13.58 3.92 4.92
CA ASP A 90 -14.79 4.60 4.47
C ASP A 90 -15.36 5.48 5.58
N THR A 91 -15.73 6.72 5.24
CA THR A 91 -16.44 7.64 6.13
C THR A 91 -17.58 8.35 5.40
N LYS A 92 -18.44 9.02 6.16
CA LYS A 92 -19.52 9.85 5.62
C LYS A 92 -19.52 11.22 6.29
N THR A 93 -19.99 12.24 5.58
CA THR A 93 -20.09 13.61 6.09
C THR A 93 -21.35 13.87 6.92
N TYR A 94 -22.20 12.85 7.08
CA TYR A 94 -23.44 12.89 7.85
C TYR A 94 -23.56 11.65 8.73
N SER A 95 -24.22 11.82 9.88
CA SER A 95 -24.53 10.71 10.78
C SER A 95 -25.77 9.95 10.31
N PHE A 96 -25.83 8.64 10.58
CA PHE A 96 -26.98 7.81 10.24
C PHE A 96 -27.17 6.69 11.27
N GLY A 97 -28.38 6.14 11.31
CA GLY A 97 -28.70 5.00 12.17
C GLY A 97 -28.03 3.72 11.66
N ASN A 98 -27.60 2.87 12.58
CA ASN A 98 -27.03 1.57 12.27
C ASN A 98 -27.59 0.55 13.27
N HIS A 99 -27.92 -0.66 12.80
CA HIS A 99 -28.56 -1.66 13.66
C HIS A 99 -27.66 -2.10 14.83
N ASP A 100 -26.38 -2.35 14.57
CA ASP A 100 -25.46 -2.95 15.56
C ASP A 100 -24.76 -1.87 16.40
N ARG A 101 -24.38 -0.75 15.78
CA ARG A 101 -23.74 0.40 16.42
C ARG A 101 -24.75 1.43 16.97
N GLY A 102 -26.04 1.28 16.69
CA GLY A 102 -27.09 2.27 16.97
C GLY A 102 -27.03 3.50 16.07
N ARG A 103 -25.89 4.19 16.05
CA ARG A 103 -25.61 5.34 15.21
C ARG A 103 -24.15 5.36 14.81
N ILE A 104 -23.88 5.75 13.57
CA ILE A 104 -22.54 6.06 13.08
C ILE A 104 -22.48 7.57 12.86
N ASN A 105 -21.50 8.23 13.46
CA ASN A 105 -21.39 9.68 13.40
C ASN A 105 -20.69 10.16 12.12
N ALA A 106 -20.96 11.39 11.70
CA ALA A 106 -20.21 12.03 10.62
C ALA A 106 -18.71 11.99 10.92
N GLY A 107 -17.90 11.57 9.94
CA GLY A 107 -16.45 11.39 10.06
C GLY A 107 -16.00 10.11 10.76
N GLU A 108 -16.92 9.37 11.40
CA GLU A 108 -16.62 8.06 12.00
C GLU A 108 -16.36 7.02 10.90
N ALA A 109 -15.40 6.13 11.14
CA ALA A 109 -15.09 5.04 10.22
C ALA A 109 -16.28 4.06 10.15
N LEU A 110 -16.87 4.00 8.96
CA LEU A 110 -17.86 3.01 8.59
C LEU A 110 -17.19 1.67 8.27
N HIS A 111 -16.09 1.74 7.51
CA HIS A 111 -15.24 0.61 7.21
C HIS A 111 -13.79 1.00 7.51
N GLY A 112 -13.07 0.11 8.18
CA GLY A 112 -11.65 0.23 8.48
C GLY A 112 -11.09 -1.17 8.35
N MET A 113 -10.44 -1.45 7.22
CA MET A 113 -10.08 -2.82 6.85
C MET A 113 -8.67 -2.88 6.28
N GLY A 114 -7.96 -3.96 6.61
CA GLY A 114 -6.64 -4.28 6.11
C GLY A 114 -6.64 -5.60 5.34
N LEU A 115 -5.82 -5.69 4.29
CA LEU A 115 -5.48 -6.92 3.58
C LEU A 115 -3.98 -6.93 3.31
N ARG A 116 -3.31 -8.01 3.67
CA ARG A 116 -1.90 -8.24 3.34
C ARG A 116 -1.77 -9.50 2.51
N LEU A 117 -1.10 -9.40 1.37
CA LEU A 117 -0.62 -10.55 0.60
C LEU A 117 0.90 -10.59 0.69
N THR A 118 1.46 -11.70 1.14
CA THR A 118 2.89 -12.00 0.97
C THR A 118 3.04 -12.84 -0.29
N ILE A 119 3.93 -12.44 -1.19
CA ILE A 119 4.16 -13.09 -2.49
C ILE A 119 5.62 -13.44 -2.70
N ASP A 120 5.87 -14.48 -3.50
CA ASP A 120 7.20 -14.84 -3.98
C ASP A 120 7.61 -14.06 -5.26
N ASP A 121 8.81 -14.37 -5.78
CA ASP A 121 9.37 -13.77 -6.99
C ASP A 121 8.59 -14.12 -8.27
N LYS A 122 7.71 -15.13 -8.22
CA LYS A 122 6.81 -15.57 -9.28
C LYS A 122 5.40 -15.00 -9.14
N LEU A 123 5.19 -14.08 -8.18
CA LEU A 123 3.89 -13.51 -7.85
C LEU A 123 2.89 -14.53 -7.29
N THR A 124 3.36 -15.64 -6.74
CA THR A 124 2.51 -16.60 -6.02
C THR A 124 2.26 -16.10 -4.61
N VAL A 125 1.00 -16.06 -4.21
CA VAL A 125 0.59 -15.73 -2.84
C VAL A 125 1.04 -16.86 -1.92
N VAL A 126 2.02 -16.60 -1.06
CA VAL A 126 2.49 -17.54 -0.04
C VAL A 126 1.70 -17.41 1.25
N ARG A 127 1.20 -16.21 1.57
CA ARG A 127 0.35 -15.95 2.73
C ARG A 127 -0.61 -14.80 2.44
N ALA A 128 -1.80 -14.88 3.03
CA ALA A 128 -2.81 -13.82 2.95
C ALA A 128 -3.48 -13.65 4.30
N GLU A 129 -3.65 -12.39 4.73
CA GLU A 129 -4.28 -12.04 6.01
C GLU A 129 -5.16 -10.82 5.84
N ALA A 130 -6.30 -10.81 6.53
CA ALA A 130 -7.22 -9.69 6.55
C ALA A 130 -7.55 -9.28 7.99
N ALA A 131 -7.83 -8.00 8.18
CA ALA A 131 -8.30 -7.41 9.43
C ALA A 131 -9.45 -6.45 9.13
N MET A 132 -10.40 -6.34 10.06
CA MET A 132 -11.60 -5.53 9.93
C MET A 132 -11.86 -4.84 11.27
N ASP A 133 -11.18 -3.71 11.48
CA ASP A 133 -11.19 -2.97 12.74
C ASP A 133 -12.49 -2.15 12.90
N ASP A 134 -13.01 -1.62 11.79
CA ASP A 134 -14.29 -0.93 11.74
C ASP A 134 -15.23 -1.59 10.74
N THR A 135 -16.42 -1.98 11.23
CA THR A 135 -17.48 -2.59 10.43
C THR A 135 -18.85 -2.08 10.86
N PRO A 136 -19.82 -1.96 9.92
CA PRO A 136 -21.19 -1.59 10.25
C PRO A 136 -21.95 -2.70 10.98
N HIS A 137 -21.51 -3.96 10.84
CA HIS A 137 -22.13 -5.11 11.49
C HIS A 137 -21.09 -5.90 12.29
N ALA A 138 -21.47 -6.35 13.48
CA ALA A 138 -20.61 -7.05 14.41
C ALA A 138 -20.15 -8.42 13.88
N ILE A 139 -20.91 -9.01 12.96
CA ILE A 139 -20.59 -10.30 12.34
C ILE A 139 -19.53 -10.21 11.24
N CYS A 140 -19.30 -9.01 10.67
CA CYS A 140 -18.44 -8.84 9.51
C CYS A 140 -16.99 -9.34 9.69
N PRO A 141 -16.32 -9.13 10.84
CA PRO A 141 -14.97 -9.66 11.05
C PRO A 141 -14.85 -11.19 10.95
N GLY A 142 -15.97 -11.93 11.09
CA GLY A 142 -15.99 -13.39 11.04
C GLY A 142 -15.52 -14.00 9.71
N VAL A 143 -15.52 -13.25 8.60
CA VAL A 143 -15.01 -13.72 7.30
C VAL A 143 -13.54 -13.38 7.06
N ALA A 144 -12.90 -12.59 7.93
CA ALA A 144 -11.49 -12.19 7.74
C ALA A 144 -10.53 -13.40 7.65
N PRO A 145 -10.66 -14.46 8.47
CA PRO A 145 -9.79 -15.64 8.36
C PRO A 145 -9.89 -16.36 7.01
N ASN A 146 -11.03 -16.26 6.31
CA ASN A 146 -11.23 -16.95 5.02
C ASN A 146 -10.27 -16.44 3.93
N PHE A 147 -9.75 -15.21 4.06
CA PHE A 147 -8.79 -14.66 3.10
C PHE A 147 -7.46 -15.43 3.07
N ALA A 148 -7.14 -16.23 4.09
CA ALA A 148 -6.00 -17.16 4.05
C ALA A 148 -6.10 -18.16 2.89
N ALA A 149 -7.31 -18.48 2.40
CA ALA A 149 -7.53 -19.38 1.27
C ALA A 149 -6.94 -18.86 -0.05
N LEU A 150 -6.60 -17.56 -0.14
CA LEU A 150 -5.92 -16.97 -1.29
C LEU A 150 -4.48 -17.50 -1.48
N ALA A 151 -3.88 -18.10 -0.45
CA ALA A 151 -2.58 -18.74 -0.56
C ALA A 151 -2.58 -19.82 -1.66
N GLY A 152 -1.48 -19.89 -2.40
CA GLY A 152 -1.29 -20.76 -3.56
C GLY A 152 -1.83 -20.20 -4.89
N LEU A 153 -2.54 -19.06 -4.88
CA LEU A 153 -2.89 -18.37 -6.12
C LEU A 153 -1.70 -17.61 -6.70
N THR A 154 -1.55 -17.61 -8.01
CA THR A 154 -0.60 -16.73 -8.71
C THR A 154 -1.30 -15.45 -9.17
N ILE A 155 -0.74 -14.29 -8.83
CA ILE A 155 -1.21 -12.99 -9.31
C ILE A 155 -0.84 -12.85 -10.79
N GLY A 156 -1.87 -12.71 -11.62
CA GLY A 156 -1.75 -12.67 -13.08
C GLY A 156 -3.07 -13.06 -13.75
N LYS A 157 -2.97 -13.68 -14.93
CA LYS A 157 -4.14 -14.17 -15.66
C LYS A 157 -4.90 -15.19 -14.82
N GLY A 158 -6.20 -14.94 -14.59
CA GLY A 158 -7.07 -15.82 -13.82
C GLY A 158 -7.05 -15.63 -12.30
N PHE A 159 -6.17 -14.77 -11.76
CA PHE A 159 -6.07 -14.50 -10.32
C PHE A 159 -7.42 -14.10 -9.71
N LEU A 160 -8.09 -13.10 -10.29
CA LEU A 160 -9.38 -12.65 -9.77
C LEU A 160 -10.44 -13.74 -9.79
N LYS A 161 -10.51 -14.53 -10.88
CA LYS A 161 -11.43 -15.66 -10.96
C LYS A 161 -11.17 -16.66 -9.84
N GLY A 162 -9.92 -17.09 -9.67
CA GLY A 162 -9.54 -18.02 -8.62
C GLY A 162 -9.73 -17.47 -7.21
N ALA A 163 -9.61 -16.16 -7.02
CA ALA A 163 -9.92 -15.50 -5.77
C ALA A 163 -11.43 -15.47 -5.49
N MET A 164 -12.26 -15.20 -6.50
CA MET A 164 -13.72 -15.24 -6.36
C MET A 164 -14.23 -16.67 -6.07
N GLU A 165 -13.57 -17.70 -6.59
CA GLU A 165 -13.88 -19.09 -6.25
C GLU A 165 -13.63 -19.42 -4.75
N ARG A 166 -12.71 -18.72 -4.09
CA ARG A 166 -12.32 -18.96 -2.69
C ARG A 166 -13.03 -18.08 -1.68
N VAL A 167 -13.14 -16.78 -1.99
CA VAL A 167 -13.67 -15.76 -1.06
C VAL A 167 -14.88 -15.00 -1.63
N GLY A 168 -15.46 -15.48 -2.73
CA GLY A 168 -16.67 -14.93 -3.34
C GLY A 168 -17.92 -15.10 -2.49
N GLY A 169 -18.97 -14.35 -2.82
CA GLY A 169 -20.28 -14.47 -2.17
C GLY A 169 -20.21 -14.28 -0.66
N THR A 170 -20.79 -15.23 0.08
CA THR A 170 -20.85 -15.23 1.56
C THR A 170 -19.55 -15.66 2.22
N ALA A 171 -18.59 -16.23 1.47
CA ALA A 171 -17.31 -16.68 2.02
C ALA A 171 -16.33 -15.51 2.28
N GLY A 172 -16.63 -14.30 1.83
CA GLY A 172 -15.77 -13.13 2.04
C GLY A 172 -16.54 -11.81 2.13
N CYS A 173 -15.80 -10.73 2.33
CA CYS A 173 -16.33 -9.37 2.37
C CYS A 173 -16.24 -8.72 0.99
N THR A 174 -17.32 -8.06 0.53
CA THR A 174 -17.33 -7.30 -0.73
C THR A 174 -16.19 -6.28 -0.79
N HIS A 175 -16.01 -5.50 0.27
CA HIS A 175 -15.00 -4.45 0.30
C HIS A 175 -13.58 -4.98 0.11
N LEU A 176 -13.20 -6.05 0.83
CA LEU A 176 -11.87 -6.65 0.69
C LEU A 176 -11.69 -7.34 -0.68
N ARG A 177 -12.75 -7.92 -1.24
CA ARG A 177 -12.72 -8.50 -2.60
C ARG A 177 -12.45 -7.44 -3.67
N GLU A 178 -13.08 -6.27 -3.56
CA GLU A 178 -12.88 -5.15 -4.48
C GLU A 178 -11.42 -4.68 -4.49
N LEU A 179 -10.73 -4.76 -3.36
CA LEU A 179 -9.31 -4.40 -3.26
C LEU A 179 -8.39 -5.36 -4.02
N LEU A 180 -8.80 -6.61 -4.28
CA LEU A 180 -7.92 -7.64 -4.86
C LEU A 180 -7.36 -7.25 -6.23
N GLN A 181 -8.13 -6.57 -7.07
CA GLN A 181 -7.64 -6.09 -8.37
C GLN A 181 -6.56 -5.01 -8.20
N GLN A 182 -6.75 -4.10 -7.26
CA GLN A 182 -5.80 -3.01 -7.01
C GLN A 182 -4.51 -3.55 -6.37
N VAL A 183 -4.66 -4.46 -5.39
CA VAL A 183 -3.54 -5.20 -4.77
C VAL A 183 -2.75 -5.97 -5.81
N ALA A 184 -3.42 -6.67 -6.73
CA ALA A 184 -2.77 -7.39 -7.82
C ALA A 184 -1.94 -6.46 -8.72
N THR A 185 -2.49 -5.30 -9.09
CA THR A 185 -1.77 -4.30 -9.89
C THR A 185 -0.55 -3.76 -9.13
N THR A 186 -0.71 -3.41 -7.86
CA THR A 186 0.41 -2.93 -7.01
C THR A 186 1.48 -4.01 -6.86
N ALA A 187 1.10 -5.29 -6.71
CA ALA A 187 2.02 -6.41 -6.64
C ALA A 187 2.89 -6.51 -7.90
N ILE A 188 2.26 -6.50 -9.08
CA ILE A 188 2.94 -6.59 -10.37
C ILE A 188 3.91 -5.43 -10.55
N GLN A 189 3.47 -4.20 -10.27
CA GLN A 189 4.30 -2.99 -10.42
C GLN A 189 5.46 -2.97 -9.42
N THR A 190 5.22 -3.36 -8.16
CA THR A 190 6.27 -3.49 -7.14
C THR A 190 7.34 -4.47 -7.60
N MET A 191 6.93 -5.61 -8.14
CA MET A 191 7.86 -6.64 -8.62
C MET A 191 8.68 -6.18 -9.83
N PHE A 192 8.09 -5.39 -10.74
CA PHE A 192 8.83 -4.78 -11.84
C PHE A 192 9.92 -3.83 -11.33
N SER A 193 9.62 -2.99 -10.35
CA SER A 193 10.62 -2.11 -9.73
C SER A 193 11.74 -2.92 -9.07
N ILE A 194 11.41 -3.98 -8.32
CA ILE A 194 12.41 -4.84 -7.68
C ILE A 194 13.35 -5.47 -8.72
N ARG A 195 12.79 -6.05 -9.79
CA ARG A 195 13.58 -6.67 -10.87
C ARG A 195 14.45 -5.64 -11.60
N ALA A 196 13.93 -4.45 -11.88
CA ALA A 196 14.68 -3.37 -12.52
C ALA A 196 15.86 -2.91 -11.65
N HIS A 197 15.62 -2.67 -10.35
CA HIS A 197 16.69 -2.28 -9.42
C HIS A 197 17.73 -3.37 -9.20
N LYS A 198 17.33 -4.64 -9.19
CA LYS A 198 18.26 -5.78 -9.12
C LYS A 198 19.18 -5.82 -10.35
N SER A 199 18.60 -5.74 -11.55
CA SER A 199 19.35 -5.71 -12.82
C SER A 199 20.38 -4.57 -12.86
N ALA A 200 19.99 -3.36 -12.45
CA ALA A 200 20.89 -2.21 -12.42
C ALA A 200 22.07 -2.39 -11.45
N ARG A 201 21.88 -3.10 -10.31
CA ARG A 201 22.95 -3.38 -9.34
C ARG A 201 23.93 -4.45 -9.82
N GLU A 202 23.47 -5.37 -10.65
CA GLU A 202 24.27 -6.48 -11.20
C GLU A 202 25.08 -6.05 -12.44
N GLY A 203 25.23 -4.74 -12.67
CA GLY A 203 25.96 -4.19 -13.82
C GLY A 203 25.17 -4.23 -15.12
N GLY A 204 23.87 -4.52 -15.07
CA GLY A 204 22.99 -4.35 -16.21
C GLY A 204 22.93 -2.88 -16.61
N THR A 205 23.19 -2.58 -17.89
CA THR A 205 23.03 -1.22 -18.41
C THR A 205 21.56 -0.82 -18.31
N THR A 206 21.29 0.29 -17.63
CA THR A 206 19.95 0.90 -17.59
C THR A 206 19.53 1.47 -18.95
N GLU A 207 20.48 1.55 -19.89
CA GLU A 207 20.24 1.95 -21.26
C GLU A 207 19.53 0.82 -22.03
N ASP A 208 18.26 1.09 -22.37
CA ASP A 208 17.52 0.57 -23.53
C ASP A 208 17.07 -0.91 -23.60
N ARG A 209 17.12 -1.69 -22.52
CA ARG A 209 16.38 -2.99 -22.45
C ARG A 209 14.96 -2.85 -21.91
N TRP A 210 14.21 -1.86 -22.38
CA TRP A 210 12.77 -1.79 -22.12
C TRP A 210 12.00 -2.63 -23.14
N ASP A 211 12.13 -3.95 -23.02
CA ASP A 211 11.22 -4.87 -23.70
C ASP A 211 9.93 -4.94 -22.90
N ILE A 212 8.78 -4.93 -23.59
CA ILE A 212 7.48 -5.11 -22.95
C ILE A 212 7.34 -6.59 -22.62
N PRO A 213 7.27 -6.98 -21.33
CA PRO A 213 7.08 -8.38 -20.97
C PRO A 213 5.80 -8.91 -21.61
N SER A 214 5.82 -10.16 -22.09
CA SER A 214 4.65 -10.79 -22.72
C SER A 214 3.41 -10.78 -21.81
N ALA A 215 3.62 -10.83 -20.49
CA ALA A 215 2.56 -10.73 -19.48
C ALA A 215 1.82 -9.37 -19.47
N LEU A 216 2.39 -8.32 -20.08
CA LEU A 216 1.78 -7.00 -20.19
C LEU A 216 1.15 -6.73 -21.57
N LEU A 217 1.42 -7.57 -22.57
CA LEU A 217 0.79 -7.40 -23.87
C LEU A 217 -0.72 -7.54 -23.74
N ASN A 218 -1.45 -6.61 -24.36
CA ASN A 218 -2.90 -6.48 -24.31
C ASN A 218 -3.47 -6.31 -22.89
N SER A 219 -2.65 -5.93 -21.90
CA SER A 219 -3.10 -5.71 -20.53
C SER A 219 -3.65 -4.29 -20.30
N CYS A 220 -3.35 -3.35 -21.19
CA CYS A 220 -3.88 -1.98 -21.16
C CYS A 220 -3.80 -1.33 -22.55
N HIS A 221 -4.37 -0.13 -22.69
CA HIS A 221 -4.35 0.63 -23.94
C HIS A 221 -2.92 0.85 -24.49
N ALA A 222 -1.98 1.20 -23.61
CA ALA A 222 -0.59 1.46 -24.01
C ALA A 222 0.13 0.19 -24.50
N TYR A 223 -0.18 -0.97 -23.91
CA TYR A 223 0.42 -2.26 -24.27
C TYR A 223 -0.43 -3.09 -25.24
N ASN A 224 -1.34 -2.45 -25.96
CA ASN A 224 -1.98 -3.07 -27.11
C ASN A 224 -0.91 -3.61 -28.07
N GLU A 225 -0.95 -4.90 -28.36
CA GLU A 225 0.02 -5.57 -29.22
C GLU A 225 0.06 -4.98 -30.63
N GLN A 226 -1.08 -4.49 -31.13
CA GLN A 226 -1.20 -3.79 -32.41
C GLN A 226 -1.00 -2.27 -32.26
N GLY A 227 -0.64 -1.79 -31.07
CA GLY A 227 -0.50 -0.38 -30.75
C GLY A 227 0.86 0.22 -31.12
N PRO A 228 0.94 1.55 -31.26
CA PRO A 228 2.15 2.24 -31.70
C PRO A 228 3.33 2.06 -30.73
N LEU A 229 3.06 1.94 -29.42
CA LEU A 229 4.10 1.73 -28.42
C LEU A 229 4.76 0.36 -28.58
N VAL A 230 3.97 -0.71 -28.72
CA VAL A 230 4.51 -2.07 -28.91
C VAL A 230 5.28 -2.17 -30.21
N ALA A 231 4.76 -1.60 -31.30
CA ALA A 231 5.47 -1.54 -32.59
C ALA A 231 6.85 -0.86 -32.44
N LYS A 232 6.91 0.29 -31.75
CA LYS A 232 8.15 1.02 -31.51
C LYS A 232 9.17 0.21 -30.70
N VAL A 233 8.71 -0.49 -29.65
CA VAL A 233 9.59 -1.32 -28.82
C VAL A 233 10.13 -2.52 -29.61
N ARG A 234 9.29 -3.20 -30.39
CA ARG A 234 9.70 -4.34 -31.23
C ARG A 234 10.72 -3.93 -32.27
N ALA A 235 10.52 -2.79 -32.95
CA ALA A 235 11.47 -2.27 -33.94
C ALA A 235 12.86 -2.02 -33.32
N ARG A 236 12.92 -1.39 -32.14
CA ARG A 236 14.19 -1.20 -31.41
C ARG A 236 14.84 -2.52 -31.00
N ALA A 237 14.05 -3.52 -30.60
CA ALA A 237 14.58 -4.84 -30.26
C ALA A 237 15.21 -5.55 -31.46
N GLU A 238 14.59 -5.44 -32.65
CA GLU A 238 15.14 -5.97 -33.90
C GLU A 238 16.43 -5.26 -34.32
N GLU A 239 16.48 -3.94 -34.21
CA GLU A 239 17.68 -3.13 -34.48
C GLU A 239 18.86 -3.57 -33.60
N ARG A 240 18.65 -3.67 -32.28
CA ARG A 240 19.68 -4.17 -31.35
C ARG A 240 20.14 -5.58 -31.67
N ARG A 241 19.24 -6.46 -32.13
CA ARG A 241 19.62 -7.83 -32.52
C ARG A 241 20.57 -7.80 -33.71
N ARG A 242 20.29 -6.96 -34.72
CA ARG A 242 21.16 -6.78 -35.89
C ARG A 242 22.53 -6.20 -35.53
N GLU A 243 22.57 -5.21 -34.64
CA GLU A 243 23.83 -4.62 -34.15
C GLU A 243 24.69 -5.66 -33.41
N ALA A 244 24.06 -6.48 -32.56
CA ALA A 244 24.76 -7.52 -31.82
C ALA A 244 25.27 -8.66 -32.73
N GLU A 245 24.51 -9.03 -33.76
CA GLU A 245 24.93 -9.99 -34.80
C GLU A 245 26.13 -9.43 -35.59
N ALA A 246 26.08 -8.16 -36.01
CA ALA A 246 27.17 -7.50 -36.74
C ALA A 246 28.44 -7.29 -35.91
N ALA A 247 28.33 -7.08 -34.60
CA ALA A 247 29.48 -6.96 -33.70
C ALA A 247 30.14 -8.32 -33.38
N ALA A 248 29.48 -9.43 -33.72
CA ALA A 248 29.98 -10.79 -33.53
C ALA A 248 30.69 -11.36 -34.77
N GLU A 249 30.61 -10.66 -35.91
CA GLU A 249 31.37 -10.92 -37.16
C GLU A 249 32.70 -10.15 -37.18
#